data_AF-A0A2N1QN07-F1
#
_entry.id   AF-A0A2N1QN07-F1
#
_cell.length_a   1.000
_cell.length_b   1.000
_cell.length_c   1.000
_cell.angle_alpha   90.00
_cell.angle_beta   90.00
_cell.angle_gamma   90.00
#
_symmetry.space_group_name_H-M   'P 1'
#
loop_
_entity.id
_entity.type
_entity.pdbx_description
1 polymer ?
#
loop_
_entity_poly.entity_id
_entity_poly.type
_entity_poly.pdbx_seq_one_letter_code
_entity_poly.pdbx_strand_id
1 'polypeptide(L)'
;MAKKELTEAQRQTLETVFARARAAEKIIENYDQERVDRMCRCIAWAAANPRTFDRFCKMGVEESGAGDWSGRYGKRHKILGVLRDALRQKSVGIVEVNPEKGLVRYGKPAG
;
A
#
# COMPACT_ATOMS: atom_id res chain seq x y z
N MET A 1 -19.68 -20.17 -11.62
CA MET A 1 -20.08 -18.76 -11.80
C MET A 1 -19.60 -18.31 -13.16
N ALA A 2 -20.46 -17.71 -13.99
CA ALA A 2 -20.04 -17.21 -15.31
C ALA A 2 -18.98 -16.11 -15.11
N LYS A 3 -17.82 -16.24 -15.78
CA LYS A 3 -16.83 -15.16 -15.85
C LYS A 3 -17.49 -14.00 -16.58
N LYS A 4 -17.82 -12.93 -15.85
CA LYS A 4 -18.34 -11.71 -16.45
C LYS A 4 -17.16 -11.01 -17.15
N GLU A 5 -17.15 -11.04 -18.47
CA GLU A 5 -16.17 -10.30 -19.28
C GLU A 5 -16.24 -8.80 -18.95
N LEU A 6 -15.09 -8.12 -18.97
CA LEU A 6 -15.02 -6.67 -18.78
C LEU A 6 -15.69 -5.96 -19.97
N THR A 7 -16.54 -4.96 -19.67
CA THR A 7 -17.08 -4.08 -20.71
C THR A 7 -15.98 -3.18 -21.28
N GLU A 8 -16.18 -2.67 -22.49
CA GLU A 8 -15.23 -1.77 -23.12
C GLU A 8 -14.96 -0.50 -22.27
N ALA A 9 -16.01 0.08 -21.69
CA ALA A 9 -15.87 1.21 -20.79
C ALA A 9 -15.03 0.89 -19.53
N GLN A 10 -15.16 -0.32 -18.97
CA GLN A 10 -14.34 -0.76 -17.85
C GLN A 10 -12.88 -0.94 -18.26
N ARG A 11 -12.60 -1.47 -19.46
CA ARG A 11 -11.24 -1.60 -20.00
C ARG A 11 -10.58 -0.23 -20.16
N GLN A 12 -11.26 0.73 -20.79
CA GLN A 12 -10.74 2.09 -20.96
C GLN A 12 -10.46 2.79 -19.62
N THR A 13 -11.32 2.56 -18.62
CA THR A 13 -11.10 3.07 -17.26
C THR A 13 -9.82 2.49 -16.65
N LEU A 14 -9.62 1.17 -16.77
CA LEU A 14 -8.42 0.50 -16.26
C LEU A 14 -7.15 0.98 -16.96
N GLU A 15 -7.16 1.12 -18.29
CA GLU A 15 -6.02 1.66 -19.04
C GLU A 15 -5.61 3.05 -18.53
N THR A 16 -6.59 3.92 -18.29
CA THR A 16 -6.34 5.26 -17.73
C THR A 16 -5.73 5.20 -16.33
N VAL A 17 -6.24 4.31 -15.46
CA VAL A 17 -5.69 4.13 -14.11
C VAL A 17 -4.26 3.60 -14.16
N PHE A 18 -3.99 2.60 -15.00
CA PHE A 18 -2.64 2.02 -15.13
C PHE A 18 -1.64 2.99 -15.74
N ALA A 19 -2.03 3.79 -16.73
CA ALA A 19 -1.16 4.83 -17.29
C ALA A 19 -0.71 5.83 -16.22
N ARG A 20 -1.64 6.26 -15.36
CA ARG A 20 -1.34 7.15 -14.23
C ARG A 20 -0.46 6.48 -13.18
N ALA A 21 -0.71 5.21 -12.86
CA ALA A 21 0.08 4.45 -11.91
C ALA A 21 1.54 4.32 -12.37
N ARG A 22 1.77 3.92 -13.63
CA ARG A 22 3.11 3.81 -14.23
C ARG A 22 3.85 5.15 -14.28
N ALA A 23 3.12 6.24 -14.52
CA ALA A 23 3.72 7.57 -14.47
C ALA A 23 4.17 7.96 -13.05
N ALA A 24 3.38 7.61 -12.03
CA ALA A 24 3.72 7.86 -10.63
C ALA A 24 4.87 6.98 -10.14
N GLU A 25 4.90 5.71 -10.55
CA GLU A 25 5.96 4.75 -10.25
C GLU A 25 7.34 5.28 -10.69
N LYS A 26 7.46 5.78 -11.93
CA LYS A 26 8.69 6.42 -12.45
C LYS A 26 9.19 7.60 -11.60
N ILE A 27 8.29 8.24 -10.86
CA ILE A 27 8.68 9.32 -9.94
C ILE A 27 9.14 8.73 -8.61
N ILE A 28 8.42 7.74 -8.09
CA ILE A 28 8.66 7.12 -6.78
C ILE A 28 9.94 6.27 -6.79
N GLU A 29 10.27 5.60 -7.91
CA GLU A 29 11.49 4.77 -8.03
C GLU A 29 12.79 5.57 -7.78
N ASN A 30 12.72 6.89 -7.95
CA ASN A 30 13.84 7.81 -7.75
C ASN A 30 13.89 8.43 -6.34
N TYR A 31 13.03 7.98 -5.42
CA TYR A 31 13.03 8.47 -4.04
C TYR A 31 14.12 7.80 -3.21
N ASP A 32 14.66 8.55 -2.24
CA ASP A 32 15.47 7.98 -1.18
C ASP A 32 14.62 7.24 -0.13
N GLN A 33 15.28 6.52 0.77
CA GLN A 33 14.62 5.76 1.83
C GLN A 33 13.76 6.66 2.73
N GLU A 34 14.25 7.85 3.11
CA GLU A 34 13.53 8.74 4.03
C GLU A 34 12.22 9.27 3.43
N ARG A 35 12.23 9.58 2.13
CA ARG A 35 11.07 10.04 1.39
C ARG A 35 10.06 8.92 1.18
N VAL A 36 10.51 7.70 0.88
CA VAL A 36 9.64 6.50 0.83
C VAL A 36 9.01 6.25 2.21
N ASP A 37 9.81 6.26 3.28
CA ASP A 37 9.33 6.06 4.65
C ASP A 37 8.31 7.14 5.07
N ARG A 38 8.56 8.39 4.69
CA ARG A 38 7.63 9.49 4.95
C ARG A 38 6.31 9.29 4.21
N MET A 39 6.37 8.86 2.95
CA MET A 39 5.18 8.53 2.16
C MET A 39 4.38 7.40 2.84
N CYS A 40 5.03 6.32 3.28
CA CYS A 40 4.40 5.23 4.01
C CYS A 40 3.73 5.71 5.30
N ARG A 41 4.39 6.57 6.09
CA ARG A 41 3.81 7.18 7.31
C ARG A 41 2.57 8.00 6.99
N CYS A 42 2.60 8.83 5.94
CA CYS A 42 1.47 9.64 5.50
C CYS A 42 0.26 8.77 5.12
N ILE A 43 0.46 7.73 4.31
CA ILE A 43 -0.61 6.83 3.86
C ILE A 43 -1.20 6.06 5.06
N ALA A 44 -0.34 5.50 5.91
CA ALA A 44 -0.78 4.78 7.09
C ALA A 44 -1.60 5.68 8.02
N TRP A 45 -1.20 6.93 8.25
CA TRP A 45 -1.98 7.86 9.07
C TRP A 45 -3.30 8.26 8.41
N ALA A 46 -3.29 8.53 7.10
CA ALA A 46 -4.50 8.87 6.34
C ALA A 46 -5.55 7.75 6.46
N ALA A 47 -5.12 6.48 6.45
CA ALA A 47 -6.01 5.33 6.56
C ALA A 47 -6.35 4.94 8.01
N ALA A 48 -5.41 5.08 8.95
CA ALA A 48 -5.51 4.52 10.30
C ALA A 48 -5.72 5.56 11.41
N ASN A 49 -5.90 6.84 11.10
CA ASN A 49 -6.33 7.79 12.14
C ASN A 49 -7.76 7.44 12.60
N PRO A 50 -8.10 7.68 13.89
CA PRO A 50 -9.39 7.32 14.47
C PRO A 50 -10.59 7.74 13.62
N ARG A 51 -10.62 9.00 13.17
CA ARG A 51 -11.74 9.58 12.44
C ARG A 51 -11.94 8.91 11.06
N THR A 52 -10.87 8.77 10.28
CA THR A 52 -10.98 8.16 8.95
C THR A 52 -11.29 6.66 9.05
N PHE A 53 -10.63 5.96 9.97
CA PHE A 53 -10.81 4.53 10.11
C PHE A 53 -12.22 4.17 10.59
N ASP A 54 -12.77 4.96 11.52
CA ASP A 54 -14.16 4.83 11.96
C ASP A 54 -15.14 4.94 10.79
N ARG A 55 -14.95 5.97 9.94
CA ARG A 55 -15.74 6.16 8.72
C ARG A 55 -15.64 4.95 7.78
N PHE A 56 -14.44 4.41 7.55
CA PHE A 56 -14.25 3.23 6.70
C PHE A 56 -14.91 1.97 7.27
N CYS A 57 -14.89 1.80 8.60
CA CYS A 57 -15.56 0.68 9.24
C CYS A 57 -17.07 0.73 9.01
N LYS A 58 -17.68 1.92 9.19
CA LYS A 58 -19.09 2.14 8.91
C LYS A 58 -19.43 1.86 7.45
N MET A 59 -18.73 2.50 6.51
CA MET A 59 -18.94 2.30 5.06
C MET A 59 -18.84 0.82 4.67
N GLY A 60 -17.83 0.11 5.17
CA GLY A 60 -17.62 -1.29 4.83
C GLY A 60 -18.72 -2.22 5.36
N VAL A 61 -19.31 -1.93 6.53
CA VAL A 61 -20.44 -2.72 7.06
C VAL A 61 -21.72 -2.38 6.29
N GLU A 62 -21.98 -1.10 6.04
CA GLU A 62 -23.16 -0.64 5.29
C GLU A 62 -23.19 -1.19 3.85
N GLU A 63 -22.04 -1.20 3.18
CA GLU A 63 -21.94 -1.69 1.79
C GLU A 63 -21.98 -3.22 1.70
N SER A 64 -21.26 -3.92 2.58
CA SER A 64 -21.13 -5.38 2.47
C SER A 64 -22.22 -6.17 3.21
N GLY A 65 -22.92 -5.56 4.16
CA GLY A 65 -23.85 -6.24 5.07
C GLY A 65 -23.18 -7.24 6.02
N ALA A 66 -21.84 -7.25 6.11
CA ALA A 66 -21.09 -8.27 6.84
C ALA A 66 -20.27 -7.68 8.00
N GLY A 67 -20.20 -8.43 9.11
CA GLY A 67 -19.41 -8.07 10.30
C GLY A 67 -19.98 -6.91 11.10
N ASP A 68 -19.25 -6.46 12.12
CA ASP A 68 -19.67 -5.41 13.04
C ASP A 68 -18.75 -4.18 13.00
N TRP A 69 -19.31 -2.99 13.22
CA TRP A 69 -18.56 -1.73 13.16
C TRP A 69 -17.52 -1.66 14.29
N SER A 70 -17.91 -1.93 15.54
CA SER A 70 -17.05 -1.89 16.73
C SER A 70 -15.81 -2.78 16.61
N GLY A 71 -15.98 -4.02 16.18
CA GLY A 71 -14.94 -5.02 16.03
C GLY A 71 -14.03 -4.74 14.84
N ARG A 72 -14.54 -4.09 13.78
CA ARG A 72 -13.70 -3.58 12.70
C ARG A 72 -12.83 -2.41 13.18
N TYR A 73 -13.35 -1.49 14.01
CA TYR A 73 -12.60 -0.34 14.51
C TYR A 73 -11.33 -0.76 15.29
N GLY A 74 -11.40 -1.84 16.08
CA GLY A 74 -10.24 -2.42 16.77
C GLY A 74 -9.11 -2.87 15.84
N LYS A 75 -9.41 -3.20 14.56
CA LYS A 75 -8.43 -3.69 13.57
C LYS A 75 -7.51 -2.61 13.02
N ARG A 76 -7.68 -1.34 13.42
CA ARG A 76 -6.81 -0.21 13.05
C ARG A 76 -5.33 -0.48 13.31
N HIS A 77 -5.04 -1.23 14.39
CA HIS A 77 -3.68 -1.59 14.76
C HIS A 77 -2.95 -2.39 13.67
N LYS A 78 -3.67 -3.06 12.76
CA LYS A 78 -3.05 -3.83 11.66
C LYS A 78 -2.27 -2.92 10.71
N ILE A 79 -2.81 -1.75 10.39
CA ILE A 79 -2.12 -0.77 9.52
C ILE A 79 -0.88 -0.24 10.23
N LEU A 80 -1.01 0.15 11.50
CA LEU A 80 0.10 0.71 12.28
C LEU A 80 1.18 -0.34 12.59
N GLY A 81 0.80 -1.60 12.80
CA GLY A 81 1.71 -2.71 13.00
C GLY A 81 2.53 -3.01 11.74
N VAL A 82 1.88 -3.07 10.57
CA VAL A 82 2.58 -3.22 9.29
C VAL A 82 3.52 -2.05 9.03
N LEU A 83 3.09 -0.81 9.29
CA LEU A 83 3.96 0.36 9.16
C LEU A 83 5.20 0.23 10.05
N ARG A 84 5.03 -0.13 11.33
CA ARG A 84 6.15 -0.31 12.27
C ARG A 84 7.16 -1.32 11.74
N ASP A 85 6.69 -2.44 11.20
CA ASP A 85 7.56 -3.51 10.72
C ASP A 85 8.25 -3.11 9.42
N ALA A 86 7.54 -2.44 8.50
CA ALA A 86 8.10 -1.91 7.26
C ALA A 86 9.19 -0.86 7.51
N LEU A 87 8.98 0.08 8.43
CA LEU A 87 9.95 1.15 8.75
C LEU A 87 11.25 0.65 9.41
N ARG A 88 11.34 -0.64 9.75
CA ARG A 88 12.56 -1.27 10.27
C ARG A 88 13.38 -1.96 9.17
N GLN A 89 12.88 -2.00 7.94
CA GLN A 89 13.50 -2.66 6.81
C GLN A 89 13.93 -1.62 5.77
N LYS A 90 15.05 -1.89 5.08
CA LYS A 90 15.45 -1.10 3.91
C LYS A 90 14.75 -1.64 2.67
N SER A 91 14.31 -0.73 1.81
CA SER A 91 13.69 -1.05 0.52
C SER A 91 14.31 -0.28 -0.66
N VAL A 92 15.17 0.71 -0.38
CA VAL A 92 15.83 1.56 -1.38
C VAL A 92 17.34 1.34 -1.33
N GLY A 93 17.96 1.22 -2.50
CA GLY A 93 19.42 1.10 -2.61
C GLY A 93 19.93 -0.21 -2.01
N ILE A 94 21.08 -0.17 -1.33
CA ILE A 94 21.67 -1.35 -0.68
C ILE A 94 20.84 -1.76 0.54
N VAL A 95 20.19 -2.91 0.46
CA VAL A 95 19.35 -3.45 1.54
C VAL A 95 20.10 -4.47 2.40
N GLU A 96 21.10 -5.15 1.83
CA GLU A 96 21.90 -6.15 2.53
C GLU A 96 23.32 -6.18 1.97
N VAL A 97 24.32 -6.34 2.86
CA VAL A 97 25.72 -6.58 2.52
C VAL A 97 26.14 -7.89 3.19
N ASN A 98 26.67 -8.83 2.41
CA ASN A 98 27.24 -10.08 2.89
C ASN A 98 28.73 -10.14 2.51
N PRO A 99 29.64 -9.70 3.40
CA PRO A 99 31.07 -9.61 3.10
C PRO A 99 31.74 -10.97 2.87
N GLU A 100 31.34 -12.00 3.62
CA GLU A 100 31.92 -13.35 3.53
C GLU A 100 31.76 -13.95 2.12
N LYS A 101 30.66 -13.59 1.43
CA LYS A 101 30.37 -14.02 0.06
C LYS A 101 30.69 -12.96 -0.99
N GLY A 102 31.15 -11.78 -0.60
CA GLY A 102 31.31 -10.64 -1.49
C GLY A 102 30.01 -10.20 -2.18
N LEU A 103 28.85 -10.39 -1.54
CA LEU A 103 27.53 -10.10 -2.13
C LEU A 103 26.93 -8.81 -1.57
N VAL A 104 26.25 -8.06 -2.44
CA VAL A 104 25.43 -6.90 -2.09
C VAL A 104 24.05 -7.05 -2.73
N ARG A 105 22.99 -6.88 -1.95
CA ARG A 105 21.61 -6.92 -2.45
C ARG A 105 21.04 -5.51 -2.51
N TYR A 106 20.38 -5.22 -3.63
CA TYR A 106 19.74 -3.95 -3.89
C TYR A 106 18.21 -4.12 -3.90
N GLY A 107 17.52 -3.19 -3.25
CA GLY A 107 16.08 -3.05 -3.36
C GLY A 107 15.72 -2.55 -4.76
N LYS A 108 14.97 -3.36 -5.50
CA LYS A 108 14.44 -3.01 -6.82
C LYS A 108 12.92 -3.16 -6.80
N PRO A 109 12.13 -2.13 -7.12
CA PRO A 109 10.68 -2.26 -7.24
C PRO A 109 10.33 -3.26 -8.36
N ALA A 110 9.24 -4.01 -8.17
CA ALA A 110 8.78 -4.99 -9.15
C ALA A 110 8.17 -4.35 -10.41
N GLY A 111 7.74 -3.10 -10.27
CA GLY A 111 7.03 -2.29 -11.25
C GLY A 111 6.11 -1.32 -10.51
#